data_AF-A0A1L7RS64-F1
#
_entry.id   AF-A0A1L7RS64-F1
#
_cell.length_a   1.000
_cell.length_b   1.000
_cell.length_c   1.000
_cell.angle_alpha   90.00
_cell.angle_beta   90.00
_cell.angle_gamma   90.00
#
_symmetry.space_group_name_H-M   'P 1'
#
loop_
_entity.id
_entity.type
_entity.pdbx_description
1 polymer ?
#
loop_
_entity_poly.entity_id
_entity_poly.type
_entity_poly.pdbx_seq_one_letter_code
_entity_poly.pdbx_strand_id
1 'polypeptide(L)' 'MTTATTLNFQQQLIVMEALDEMAAHVRDRVAAGDTTMQDTLTEIETVQALIETGTIQTTTTRTPKEAA' A
#
# COMPACT_ATOMS: atom_id res chain seq x y z
N MET A 1 -1.32 -23.16 1.92
CA MET A 1 -2.33 -22.73 2.91
C MET A 1 -2.29 -21.22 2.98
N THR A 2 -3.42 -20.58 2.73
CA THR A 2 -3.56 -19.12 2.73
C THR A 2 -4.08 -18.67 4.09
N THR A 3 -3.40 -17.72 4.74
CA THR A 3 -3.84 -17.17 6.03
C THR A 3 -4.22 -15.71 5.86
N ALA A 4 -5.45 -15.36 6.24
CA ALA A 4 -5.92 -13.98 6.29
C ALA A 4 -5.68 -13.41 7.69
N THR A 5 -5.01 -12.26 7.78
CA THR A 5 -4.76 -11.52 9.02
C THR A 5 -5.36 -10.14 8.91
N THR A 6 -6.12 -9.71 9.92
CA THR A 6 -6.63 -8.34 10.00
C THR A 6 -5.61 -7.46 10.69
N LEU A 7 -5.29 -6.30 10.12
CA LEU A 7 -4.38 -5.35 10.74
C LEU A 7 -5.05 -4.65 11.93
N ASN A 8 -4.31 -4.48 13.03
CA ASN A 8 -4.76 -3.67 14.16
C ASN A 8 -4.62 -2.16 13.84
N PHE A 9 -5.16 -1.31 14.71
CA PHE A 9 -5.17 0.15 14.51
C PHE A 9 -3.77 0.74 14.28
N GLN A 10 -2.77 0.38 15.09
CA GLN A 10 -1.40 0.88 14.90
C GLN A 10 -0.80 0.43 13.57
N GLN A 11 -1.03 -0.81 13.17
CA GLN A 11 -0.57 -1.33 11.87
C GLN A 11 -1.26 -0.61 10.71
N GLN A 12 -2.55 -0.30 10.83
CA GLN A 12 -3.27 0.50 9.84
C GLN A 12 -2.71 1.92 9.72
N LEU A 13 -2.38 2.57 10.85
CA LEU A 13 -1.74 3.89 10.84
C LEU A 13 -0.38 3.88 10.13
N ILE A 14 0.47 2.87 10.38
CA ILE A 14 1.77 2.74 9.71
C ILE A 14 1.59 2.60 8.19
N VAL A 15 0.58 1.86 7.75
CA VAL A 15 0.28 1.73 6.31
C VAL A 15 -0.20 3.05 5.72
N MET A 16 -1.05 3.80 6.43
CA MET A 16 -1.51 5.12 6.00
C MET A 16 -0.33 6.11 5.87
N GLU A 17 0.56 6.14 6.86
CA GLU A 17 1.77 6.99 6.84
C GLU A 17 2.69 6.65 5.66
N ALA A 18 2.98 5.36 5.46
CA ALA A 18 3.83 4.91 4.35
C ALA A 18 3.24 5.27 2.98
N LEU A 19 1.92 5.21 2.83
CA LEU A 19 1.25 5.62 1.59
C LEU A 19 1.32 7.13 1.36
N ASP A 20 1.21 7.93 2.43
CA ASP A 20 1.32 9.38 2.33
C ASP A 20 2.74 9.81 1.91
N GLU A 21 3.76 9.22 2.52
CA GLU A 21 5.16 9.43 2.11
C GLU A 21 5.40 9.02 0.65
N MET A 22 4.84 7.90 0.22
CA MET A 22 4.94 7.44 -1.17
C MET A 22 4.23 8.39 -2.13
N ALA A 23 3.02 8.85 -1.79
CA ALA A 23 2.27 9.82 -2.59
C ALA A 23 3.04 11.14 -2.73
N ALA A 24 3.63 11.65 -1.64
CA ALA A 24 4.45 12.85 -1.65
C ALA A 24 5.65 12.71 -2.61
N HIS A 25 6.37 11.59 -2.52
CA HIS A 25 7.51 11.33 -3.40
C HIS A 25 7.11 11.25 -4.89
N VAL A 26 5.97 10.61 -5.19
CA VAL A 26 5.47 10.51 -6.56
C VAL A 26 4.99 11.87 -7.07
N ARG A 27 4.33 12.69 -6.23
CA ARG A 27 3.95 14.07 -6.57
C ARG A 27 5.16 14.93 -6.91
N ASP A 28 6.26 14.82 -6.17
CA ASP A 28 7.50 15.55 -6.46
C ASP A 28 8.06 15.17 -7.84
N ARG A 29 8.02 13.88 -8.21
CA ARG A 29 8.45 13.42 -9.53
C ARG A 29 7.54 13.90 -10.65
N VAL A 30 6.22 13.89 -10.44
CA VAL A 30 5.25 14.45 -11.40
C VAL A 30 5.49 15.95 -11.57
N ALA A 31 5.73 16.68 -10.48
CA ALA A 31 6.05 18.10 -10.51
C ALA A 31 7.38 18.40 -11.22
N ALA A 32 8.34 17.48 -11.16
CA ALA A 32 9.59 17.54 -11.93
C ALA A 32 9.42 17.20 -13.43
N GLY A 33 8.20 16.88 -13.88
CA GLY A 33 7.86 16.64 -15.28
C GLY A 33 7.83 15.17 -15.70
N ASP A 34 7.96 14.22 -14.76
CA ASP A 34 7.79 12.80 -15.04
C ASP A 34 6.30 12.44 -15.12
N THR A 35 5.69 12.66 -16.29
CA THR A 35 4.27 12.41 -16.50
C THR A 35 3.89 10.94 -16.44
N THR A 36 4.86 10.02 -16.53
CA THR A 36 4.59 8.58 -16.40
C THR A 36 4.18 8.19 -14.98
N MET A 37 4.48 9.04 -14.00
CA MET A 37 4.11 8.86 -12.59
C MET A 37 2.69 9.33 -12.26
N GLN A 38 1.96 9.97 -13.20
CA GLN A 38 0.58 10.41 -12.99
C GLN A 38 -0.36 9.22 -12.72
N ASP A 39 -0.22 8.15 -13.50
CA ASP A 39 -1.02 6.93 -13.34
C ASP A 39 -0.73 6.28 -11.98
N THR A 40 0.55 6.21 -11.61
CA THR A 40 0.97 5.70 -10.29
C THR A 40 0.44 6.56 -9.14
N LEU A 41 0.43 7.88 -9.28
CA LEU A 41 -0.13 8.77 -8.26
C LEU A 41 -1.63 8.51 -8.07
N THR A 42 -2.37 8.35 -9.18
CA THR A 42 -3.80 8.06 -9.17
C THR A 42 -4.11 6.73 -8.47
N GLU A 43 -3.28 5.70 -8.72
CA GLU A 43 -3.40 4.41 -8.05
C GLU A 43 -3.16 4.53 -6.53
N ILE A 44 -2.13 5.27 -6.11
CA ILE A 44 -1.83 5.49 -4.69
C ILE A 44 -2.99 6.20 -3.99
N GLU A 45 -3.53 7.26 -4.58
CA GLU A 45 -4.67 8.01 -4.02
C GLU A 45 -5.93 7.13 -3.91
N THR A 46 -6.14 6.24 -4.89
CA THR A 46 -7.23 5.25 -4.84
C THR A 46 -7.04 4.28 -3.68
N VAL A 47 -5.82 3.78 -3.45
CA VAL A 47 -5.50 2.89 -2.33
C VAL A 47 -5.69 3.60 -0.99
N GLN A 48 -5.27 4.86 -0.86
CA GLN A 48 -5.49 5.68 0.33
C GLN A 48 -6.98 5.80 0.66
N ALA A 49 -7.81 6.15 -0.33
CA ALA A 49 -9.27 6.27 -0.13
C ALA A 49 -9.92 4.95 0.31
N LEU A 50 -9.47 3.82 -0.24
CA LEU A 50 -9.95 2.49 0.17
C LEU A 50 -9.57 2.15 1.61
N ILE A 51 -8.41 2.61 2.06
CA ILE A 51 -7.91 2.38 3.42
C ILE A 51 -8.62 3.28 4.43
N GLU A 52 -8.86 4.56 4.10
CA GLU A 52 -9.62 5.48 4.95
C GLU A 52 -11.06 5.03 5.19
N THR A 53 -11.66 4.39 4.19
CA THR A 53 -13.07 3.94 4.23
C THR A 53 -13.24 2.52 4.77
N GLY A 54 -12.16 1.77 4.99
CA GLY A 54 -12.20 0.32 5.11
C GLY A 54 -11.40 -0.30 6.25
N THR A 55 -11.45 -1.63 6.32
CA THR A 55 -10.61 -2.47 7.19
C THR A 55 -9.59 -3.20 6.34
N ILE A 56 -8.30 -3.14 6.69
CA ILE A 56 -7.24 -3.80 5.93
C ILE A 56 -7.11 -5.27 6.34
N GLN A 57 -7.33 -6.17 5.38
CA GLN A 57 -7.02 -7.60 5.51
C GLN A 57 -5.84 -7.96 4.61
N THR A 58 -4.81 -8.56 5.20
CA THR A 58 -3.65 -9.07 4.46
C THR A 58 -3.76 -10.56 4.31
N THR A 59 -3.41 -11.05 3.12
CA THR A 59 -3.45 -12.47 2.80
C THR A 59 -2.02 -12.93 2.56
N THR A 60 -1.54 -13.84 3.41
CA THR A 60 -0.21 -14.42 3.27
C THR A 60 -0.31 -15.81 2.67
N THR A 61 0.47 -16.05 1.62
CA THR A 61 0.68 -17.37 1.03
C THR A 61 2.03 -17.88 1.50
N ARG A 62 2.05 -18.94 2.31
CA ARG A 62 3.29 -19.62 2.66
C ARG A 62 3.62 -20.62 1.55
N THR A 63 4.68 -20.36 0.79
CA THR A 63 5.36 -21.39 -0.01
C THR A 63 6.09 -22.31 0.98
N PRO A 64 5.85 -23.64 0.99
CA PRO A 64 6.63 -24.54 1.82
C PRO A 64 8.10 -24.39 1.46
N LYS A 65 8.94 -24.08 2.44
CA LYS A 65 10.39 -24.28 2.30
C LYS A 65 10.57 -25.78 2.04
N GLU A 66 11.14 -26.16 0.90
CA GLU A 66 11.49 -27.57 0.64
C GLU A 66 12.21 -28.11 1.87
N ALA A 67 11.65 -29.18 2.45
CA ALA A 67 12.26 -29.90 3.55
C ALA A 67 13.56 -30.50 3.01
N ALA A 68 14.68 -29.93 3.45
CA ALA A 68 16.02 -30.49 3.24
C ALA A 68 16.19 -31.79 4.02
#